data_AF-A0A965HZR4-F1
#
_entry.id   AF-A0A965HZR4-F1
#
_cell.length_a   1.000
_cell.length_b   1.000
_cell.length_c   1.000
_cell.angle_alpha   90.00
_cell.angle_beta   90.00
_cell.angle_gamma   90.00
#
_symmetry.space_group_name_H-M   'P 1'
#
loop_
_entity.id
_entity.type
_entity.pdbx_description
1 polymer ?
#
loop_
_entity_poly.entity_id
_entity_poly.type
_entity_poly.pdbx_seq_one_letter_code
_entity_poly.pdbx_strand_id
1 'polypeptide(L)' 'DDVVNVIKDTAHTGQIGDGKIFVVPLEQAVRVRTGESSDEAL' A
#
# COMPACT_ATOMS: atom_id res chain seq x y z
N ASP A 1 -6.23 3.64 -5.82
CA ASP A 1 -5.32 4.33 -6.75
C ASP A 1 -4.66 5.56 -6.15
N ASP A 2 -5.38 6.37 -5.39
CA ASP A 2 -4.86 7.62 -4.79
C ASP A 2 -3.56 7.44 -3.98
N VAL A 3 -3.47 6.39 -3.17
CA VAL A 3 -2.26 6.10 -2.38
C VAL A 3 -1.05 5.84 -3.27
N VAL A 4 -1.22 5.10 -4.36
CA VAL A 4 -0.12 4.79 -5.29
C VAL A 4 0.38 6.05 -5.98
N ASN A 5 -0.54 6.94 -6.39
CA ASN A 5 -0.19 8.21 -7.02
C ASN A 5 0.58 9.11 -6.06
N VAL A 6 0.11 9.26 -4.82
CA VAL A 6 0.80 10.07 -3.80
C VAL A 6 2.20 9.56 -3.52
N ILE A 7 2.38 8.24 -3.38
CA ILE A 7 3.72 7.63 -3.16
C ILE A 7 4.62 7.90 -4.36
N LYS A 8 4.11 7.68 -5.58
CA LYS A 8 4.87 7.89 -6.82
C LYS A 8 5.33 9.35 -6.93
N ASP A 9 4.42 10.30 -6.77
CA ASP A 9 4.73 11.72 -6.94
C ASP A 9 5.70 12.23 -5.87
N THR A 10 5.59 11.70 -4.64
CA THR A 10 6.49 12.06 -3.54
C THR A 10 7.88 11.44 -3.69
N ALA A 11 7.97 10.21 -4.21
CA ALA A 11 9.23 9.47 -4.35
C ALA A 11 9.97 9.77 -5.67
N HIS A 12 9.33 10.43 -6.64
CA HIS A 12 9.91 10.70 -7.95
C HIS A 12 10.96 11.82 -7.88
N THR A 13 12.23 11.48 -8.15
CA THR A 13 13.32 12.46 -8.27
C THR A 13 13.74 12.72 -9.71
N GLY A 14 13.27 11.90 -10.66
CA GLY A 14 13.64 11.96 -12.06
C GLY A 14 14.97 11.27 -12.38
N GLN A 15 15.60 10.63 -11.39
CA GLN A 15 16.86 9.92 -11.55
C GLN A 15 16.66 8.42 -11.70
N ILE A 16 17.63 7.77 -12.34
CA ILE A 16 17.66 6.30 -12.39
C ILE A 16 17.80 5.80 -10.96
N GLY A 17 16.81 5.03 -10.49
CA GLY A 17 16.81 4.48 -9.15
C GLY A 17 15.63 4.90 -8.27
N ASP A 18 14.70 5.74 -8.76
CA ASP A 18 13.46 6.13 -8.05
C ASP A 18 12.63 4.94 -7.52
N GLY A 19 12.84 3.74 -8.03
CA GLY A 19 12.30 2.49 -7.48
C GLY A 19 11.07 1.98 -8.22
N LYS A 20 10.31 1.11 -7.54
CA LYS A 20 9.11 0.45 -8.09
C LYS A 20 8.05 0.33 -6.99
N ILE A 21 6.80 0.48 -7.38
CA ILE A 21 5.64 0.21 -6.52
C ILE A 21 4.99 -1.08 -7.04
N PHE A 22 4.78 -2.04 -6.16
CA PHE A 22 4.08 -3.28 -6.47
C PHE A 22 2.75 -3.29 -5.73
N VAL A 23 1.67 -3.50 -6.47
CA VAL A 23 0.33 -3.71 -5.91
C VAL A 23 0.05 -5.19 -5.99
N VAL A 24 -0.15 -5.82 -4.84
CA VAL A 24 -0.43 -7.25 -4.71
C VAL A 24 -1.79 -7.39 -4.04
N PRO A 25 -2.70 -8.22 -4.58
CA PRO A 25 -3.99 -8.46 -3.92
C PRO A 25 -3.75 -9.14 -2.56
N LEU A 26 -4.39 -8.61 -1.52
CA LEU A 26 -4.42 -9.24 -0.20
C LEU A 26 -5.73 -10.01 -0.06
N GLU A 27 -5.64 -11.30 0.19
CA GLU A 27 -6.83 -12.15 0.34
C GLU A 27 -7.53 -11.94 1.70
N GLN A 28 -6.76 -11.72 2.77
CA GLN A 28 -7.31 -11.53 4.11
C GLN A 28 -6.38 -10.70 5.00
N ALA A 29 -6.96 -9.84 5.83
CA ALA A 29 -6.30 -9.14 6.93
C ALA A 29 -7.01 -9.48 8.25
N VAL A 30 -6.27 -9.56 9.36
CA VAL A 30 -6.85 -9.75 10.69
C VAL A 30 -6.20 -8.80 11.69
N ARG A 31 -7.01 -8.06 12.44
CA ARG A 31 -6.54 -7.16 13.50
C ARG A 31 -6.34 -7.95 14.79
N VAL A 32 -5.08 -8.22 15.15
CA VAL A 32 -4.69 -9.04 16.32
C VAL A 32 -5.37 -8.61 17.64
N ARG A 33 -5.58 -7.30 17.83
CA ARG A 33 -6.18 -6.76 19.08
C ARG A 33 -7.66 -7.10 19.26
N THR A 34 -8.43 -7.15 18.17
CA THR A 34 -9.90 -7.26 18.21
C THR A 34 -10.42 -8.54 17.57
N GLY A 35 -9.61 -9.21 16.75
CA GLY A 35 -10.03 -10.36 15.94
C GLY A 35 -10.82 -9.99 14.68
N GLU A 36 -11.01 -8.70 14.41
CA GLU A 36 -11.71 -8.19 13.22
C GLU A 36 -10.97 -8.57 11.94
N SER A 37 -11.70 -8.82 10.85
CA SER A 37 -11.14 -9.30 9.59
C SER A 37 -11.44 -8.37 8.41
N SER A 38 -10.58 -8.41 7.39
CA SER A 38 -10.76 -7.73 6.10
C SER A 38 -11.02 -6.23 6.26
N ASP A 39 -12.12 -5.68 5.74
CA ASP A 39 -12.40 -4.24 5.78
C ASP A 39 -12.52 -3.68 7.21
N GLU A 40 -12.96 -4.49 8.17
CA GLU A 40 -13.04 -4.08 9.59
C GLU A 40 -11.65 -4.07 10.27
N ALA A 41 -10.69 -4.77 9.67
CA ALA A 41 -9.31 -4.75 10.13
C ALA A 41 -8.55 -3.49 9.68
N LEU A 42 -9.00 -2.82 8.60
CA LEU A 42 -8.38 -1.63 8.01
C LEU A 42 -8.79 -0.32 8.70
#